data_AF-A0A2M7EIF7-F1
#
_entry.id   AF-A0A2M7EIF7-F1
#
_cell.length_a   1.000
_cell.length_b   1.000
_cell.length_c   1.000
_cell.angle_alpha   90.00
_cell.angle_beta   90.00
_cell.angle_gamma   90.00
#
_symmetry.space_group_name_H-M   'P 1'
#
loop_
_entity.id
_entity.type
_entity.pdbx_description
1 polymer ?
#
loop_
_entity_poly.entity_id
_entity_poly.type
_entity_poly.pdbx_seq_one_letter_code
_entity_poly.pdbx_strand_id
1 'polypeptide(L)' 'GYSHRIYLGKGIYGEVSLLYKEKDRTFIPHIFTYPDYQDKKCVEMFIKAREFLKLKK' A
#
# COMPACT_ATOMS: atom_id res chain seq x y z
N GLY A 1 8.99 -13.60 0.90
CA GLY A 1 9.80 -12.65 0.13
C GLY A 1 8.84 -11.79 -0.66
N TYR A 2 8.84 -10.48 -0.44
CA TYR A 2 7.88 -9.59 -1.08
C TYR A 2 8.52 -8.88 -2.27
N SER A 3 7.84 -8.96 -3.40
CA SER A 3 8.23 -8.36 -4.66
C SER A 3 8.32 -6.84 -4.50
N HIS A 4 9.54 -6.30 -4.51
CA HIS A 4 9.79 -4.86 -4.44
C HIS A 4 9.23 -4.12 -5.66
N ARG A 5 8.90 -4.86 -6.72
CA ARG A 5 8.42 -4.32 -7.99
C ARG A 5 7.25 -5.15 -8.51
N ILE A 6 6.18 -4.47 -8.87
CA ILE A 6 5.02 -5.04 -9.56
C ILE A 6 5.21 -4.76 -11.04
N TYR A 7 5.22 -5.80 -11.88
CA TYR A 7 5.30 -5.60 -13.32
C TYR A 7 3.98 -5.05 -13.87
N LEU A 8 4.04 -3.91 -14.53
CA LEU A 8 2.88 -3.21 -15.09
C LEU A 8 2.74 -3.43 -16.60
N GLY A 9 3.74 -4.06 -17.24
CA GLY A 9 3.79 -4.29 -18.69
C GLY A 9 4.84 -3.43 -19.40
N LYS A 10 5.24 -3.84 -20.62
CA LYS A 10 6.16 -3.09 -21.50
C LYS A 10 7.49 -2.69 -20.85
N GLY A 11 8.04 -3.55 -19.99
CA GLY A 11 9.26 -3.24 -19.24
C GLY A 11 9.08 -2.20 -18.12
N ILE A 12 7.84 -1.79 -17.81
CA ILE A 12 7.53 -0.85 -16.72
C ILE A 12 7.22 -1.63 -15.44
N TYR A 13 7.80 -1.17 -14.34
CA TYR A 13 7.63 -1.74 -13.01
C TYR A 13 7.20 -0.66 -12.03
N GLY A 14 6.15 -0.92 -11.26
CA GLY A 14 5.72 -0.09 -10.14
C GLY A 14 6.44 -0.48 -8.86
N GLU A 15 6.96 0.49 -8.13
CA GLU A 15 7.51 0.28 -6.79
C GLU A 15 6.37 0.24 -5.74
N VAL A 16 6.54 -0.58 -4.71
CA VAL A 16 5.56 -0.69 -3.63
C VAL A 16 5.98 0.20 -2.46
N SER A 17 5.17 1.21 -2.16
CA SER A 17 5.41 2.13 -1.03
C SER A 17 4.71 1.69 0.26
N LEU A 18 3.60 0.96 0.21
CA LEU A 18 2.89 0.52 1.41
C LEU A 18 2.44 -0.94 1.25
N LEU A 19 2.62 -1.74 2.30
CA LEU A 19 2.19 -3.13 2.35
C LEU A 19 1.02 -3.28 3.31
N TYR A 20 -0.07 -3.90 2.86
CA TYR A 20 -1.19 -4.20 3.76
C TYR A 20 -0.88 -5.43 4.61
N LYS A 21 -0.89 -5.27 5.93
CA LYS A 21 -0.65 -6.35 6.88
C LYS A 21 -1.98 -6.80 7.47
N GLU A 22 -2.52 -7.90 6.92
CA GLU A 22 -3.86 -8.41 7.27
C GLU A 22 -4.02 -8.67 8.78
N LYS A 23 -2.99 -9.20 9.45
CA LYS A 23 -3.01 -9.45 10.91
C LYS A 23 -3.32 -8.19 11.73
N ASP A 24 -2.79 -7.05 11.30
CA ASP A 24 -2.91 -5.78 12.00
C ASP A 24 -3.96 -4.86 11.33
N ARG A 25 -4.58 -5.33 10.24
CA ARG A 25 -5.55 -4.63 9.40
C ARG A 25 -5.12 -3.21 8.98
N THR A 26 -3.82 -2.99 8.79
CA THR A 26 -3.25 -1.67 8.50
C THR A 26 -2.23 -1.74 7.36
N PHE A 27 -1.86 -0.58 6.83
CA PHE A 27 -0.73 -0.45 5.91
C PHE A 27 0.54 -0.16 6.69
N ILE A 28 1.61 -0.87 6.35
CA ILE A 28 2.96 -0.65 6.89
C ILE A 28 3.87 -0.13 5.77
N PRO A 29 4.75 0.85 6.06
CA PRO A 29 5.72 1.32 5.09
C PRO A 29 6.82 0.30 4.84
N HIS A 30 7.35 0.34 3.63
CA HIS A 30 8.61 -0.28 3.27
C HIS A 30 9.78 0.60 3.75
N ILE A 31 11.00 0.04 3.76
CA ILE A 31 12.21 0.76 4.22
C ILE A 31 12.54 2.01 3.38
N PHE A 32 11.98 2.14 2.18
CA PHE A 32 12.21 3.26 1.25
C PHE A 32 10.94 4.10 1.01
N THR A 33 9.88 3.87 1.79
CA THR A 33 8.65 4.66 1.66
C THR A 33 8.93 6.10 2.04
N TYR A 34 8.52 7.03 1.18
CA TYR A 34 8.66 8.45 1.48
C TYR A 34 7.91 8.84 2.78
N PRO A 35 8.47 9.74 3.61
CA PRO A 35 7.90 10.07 4.93
C PRO A 35 6.45 10.55 4.91
N ASP A 36 6.03 11.23 3.84
CA ASP A 36 4.67 11.69 3.63
C ASP A 36 3.66 10.54 3.51
N TYR A 37 4.04 9.42 2.91
CA TYR A 37 3.21 8.21 2.86
C TYR A 37 3.23 7.41 4.17
N GLN A 38 4.19 7.67 5.05
CA GLN A 38 4.21 7.10 6.41
C GLN A 38 3.30 7.86 7.37
N ASP A 39 2.83 9.06 6.99
CA ASP A 39 1.93 9.86 7.81
C ASP A 39 0.64 9.09 8.12
N LYS A 40 0.20 9.20 9.37
CA LYS A 40 -1.00 8.53 9.86
C LYS A 40 -2.24 8.86 9.04
N LYS A 41 -2.38 10.11 8.57
CA LYS A 41 -3.50 10.55 7.73
C LYS A 41 -3.51 9.83 6.39
N CYS A 42 -2.34 9.62 5.78
CA CYS A 42 -2.20 8.85 4.54
C CYS A 42 -2.63 7.39 4.77
N VAL A 43 -2.13 6.76 5.82
CA VAL A 43 -2.50 5.37 6.16
C VAL A 43 -4.00 5.23 6.42
N GLU A 44 -4.58 6.14 7.20
CA GLU A 44 -6.02 6.16 7.49
C GLU A 44 -6.87 6.34 6.22
N MET A 45 -6.44 7.22 5.30
CA MET A 45 -7.10 7.41 4.02
C MET A 45 -7.13 6.10 3.22
N PHE A 46 -6.01 5.38 3.13
CA PHE A 46 -5.95 4.10 2.40
C PHE A 46 -6.78 3.00 3.05
N ILE A 47 -6.84 2.94 4.39
CA ILE A 47 -7.72 2.00 5.10
C ILE A 47 -9.19 2.28 4.74
N LYS A 48 -9.62 3.55 4.80
CA LYS A 48 -11.00 3.94 4.43
C LYS A 48 -11.32 3.56 2.99
N ALA A 49 -10.40 3.83 2.05
CA ALA A 49 -10.58 3.47 0.65
C ALA A 49 -10.73 1.96 0.46
N ARG A 50 -9.93 1.14 1.16
CA ARG A 50 -10.03 -0.32 1.11
C ARG A 50 -11.38 -0.82 1.61
N GLU A 51 -11.86 -0.32 2.74
CA GLU A 51 -13.15 -0.73 3.31
C GLU A 51 -14.31 -0.31 2.40
N PHE A 52 -14.26 0.90 1.83
CA PHE A 52 -15.23 1.35 0.83
C PHE A 52 -15.30 0.42 -0.39
N LEU A 53 -14.15 -0.03 -0.90
CA LEU A 53 -14.10 -0.94 -2.04
C LEU A 53 -14.59 -2.36 -1.72
N LYS A 54 -14.41 -2.83 -0.47
CA LYS A 54 -14.96 -4.12 -0.02
C LYS A 54 -16.48 -4.09 0.04
N LEU A 55 -17.08 -2.98 0.46
CA LEU A 55 -18.54 -2.81 0.54
C LEU A 55 -19.21 -2.74 -0.83
N LYS A 56 -18.45 -2.45 -1.89
CA LYS A 56 -18.93 -2.38 -3.28
C LYS A 56 -18.80 -3.70 -4.05
N LYS A 57 -18.26 -4.75 -3.42
CA LYS A 57 -18.27 -6.12 -3.95
C LYS A 57 -19.51 -6.84 -3.46
#